data_AF-A0A7V8JRJ5-F1
#
_entry.id   AF-A0A7V8JRJ5-F1
#
_cell.length_a   1.000
_cell.length_b   1.000
_cell.length_c   1.000
_cell.angle_alpha   90.00
_cell.angle_beta   90.00
_cell.angle_gamma   90.00
#
_symmetry.space_group_name_H-M   'P 1'
#
loop_
_entity.id
_entity.type
_entity.pdbx_description
1 polymer ?
#
loop_
_entity_poly.entity_id
_entity_poly.type
_entity_poly.pdbx_seq_one_letter_code
_entity_poly.pdbx_strand_id
1 'polypeptide(L)'
;MHPAHKRQGLGARLLDHAEHHFLRDTVKAPAVYLGTAVRHPWLTHLYATRGYEVFDQSFNRLGTELVWMRKVLNADAYAALDAPEFPPPAGESGTTPPAVRAA
;
A
#
# COMPACT_ATOMS: atom_id res chain seq x y z
N MET A 1 8.88 19.96 -13.37
CA MET A 1 7.83 20.94 -12.99
C MET A 1 8.38 22.34 -13.20
N HIS A 2 7.67 23.20 -13.94
CA HIS A 2 8.07 24.58 -14.21
C HIS A 2 8.04 25.41 -12.91
N PRO A 3 9.09 26.17 -12.56
CA PRO A 3 9.23 26.84 -11.26
C PRO A 3 8.16 27.92 -10.98
N ALA A 4 7.41 28.36 -11.99
CA ALA A 4 6.36 29.38 -11.91
C ALA A 4 5.09 28.95 -11.15
N HIS A 5 4.90 27.65 -10.88
CA HIS A 5 3.68 27.12 -10.22
C HIS A 5 3.93 26.52 -8.83
N LYS A 6 5.06 26.84 -8.20
CA LYS A 6 5.27 26.48 -6.79
C LYS A 6 4.26 27.25 -5.90
N ARG A 7 3.60 26.54 -4.98
CA ARG A 7 2.69 27.04 -3.92
C ARG A 7 1.21 27.29 -4.27
N GLN A 8 0.68 26.76 -5.38
CA GLN A 8 -0.77 26.86 -5.67
C GLN A 8 -1.62 25.67 -5.15
N GLY A 9 -1.04 24.77 -4.35
CA GLY A 9 -1.75 23.58 -3.87
C GLY A 9 -2.15 22.58 -4.98
N LEU A 10 -1.70 22.79 -6.22
CA LEU A 10 -2.09 21.99 -7.38
C LEU A 10 -1.71 20.50 -7.21
N GLY A 11 -0.54 20.23 -6.64
CA GLY A 11 -0.11 18.86 -6.33
C GLY A 11 -1.01 18.18 -5.32
N ALA A 12 -1.45 18.90 -4.27
CA ALA A 12 -2.38 18.37 -3.28
C ALA A 12 -3.75 18.09 -3.90
N ARG A 13 -4.28 19.03 -4.69
CA ARG A 13 -5.58 18.87 -5.38
C ARG A 13 -5.59 17.72 -6.37
N LEU A 14 -4.48 17.53 -7.09
CA LEU A 14 -4.33 16.39 -8.00
C LEU A 14 -4.30 15.07 -7.23
N LEU A 15 -3.56 15.03 -6.13
CA LEU A 15 -3.48 13.85 -5.27
C LEU A 15 -4.85 13.51 -4.68
N ASP A 16 -5.54 14.50 -4.12
CA ASP A 16 -6.87 14.33 -3.52
C ASP A 16 -7.88 13.83 -4.56
N HIS A 17 -7.83 14.36 -5.79
CA HIS A 17 -8.68 13.90 -6.87
C HIS A 17 -8.37 12.46 -7.30
N ALA A 18 -7.09 12.12 -7.45
CA ALA A 18 -6.68 10.76 -7.79
C ALA A 18 -7.09 9.76 -6.70
N GLU A 19 -6.91 10.11 -5.43
CA GLU A 19 -7.24 9.25 -4.29
C GLU A 19 -8.76 9.06 -4.12
N HIS A 20 -9.52 10.15 -4.06
CA HIS A 20 -10.93 10.08 -3.74
C HIS A 20 -11.79 9.77 -4.96
N HIS A 21 -11.68 10.56 -6.02
CA HIS A 21 -12.59 10.40 -7.17
C HIS A 21 -12.25 9.18 -8.01
N PHE A 22 -10.98 8.95 -8.29
CA PHE A 22 -10.58 7.86 -9.17
C PHE A 22 -10.41 6.55 -8.41
N LEU A 23 -9.48 6.48 -7.46
CA LEU A 23 -9.12 5.22 -6.81
C LEU A 23 -10.23 4.70 -5.90
N ARG A 24 -10.76 5.53 -4.99
CA ARG A 24 -11.81 5.10 -4.06
C ARG A 24 -13.19 5.01 -4.72
N ASP A 25 -13.63 6.07 -5.41
CA ASP A 25 -15.04 6.16 -5.83
C ASP A 25 -15.30 5.48 -7.20
N THR A 26 -14.32 5.47 -8.11
CA THR A 26 -14.47 4.85 -9.44
C THR A 26 -13.96 3.41 -9.48
N VAL A 27 -12.69 3.20 -9.11
CA VAL A 27 -12.03 1.87 -9.18
C VAL A 27 -12.37 1.02 -7.96
N LYS A 28 -12.81 1.64 -6.85
CA LYS A 28 -13.05 0.97 -5.56
C LYS A 28 -11.80 0.23 -5.07
N ALA A 29 -10.63 0.81 -5.34
CA ALA A 29 -9.37 0.27 -4.92
C ALA A 29 -9.31 0.19 -3.38
N PRO A 30 -8.95 -0.97 -2.79
CA PRO A 30 -8.88 -1.12 -1.35
C PRO A 30 -7.75 -0.31 -0.71
N ALA A 31 -6.62 -0.20 -1.42
CA ALA A 31 -5.46 0.58 -1.01
C ALA A 31 -4.70 1.14 -2.23
N VAL A 32 -3.88 2.16 -1.98
CA VAL A 32 -2.94 2.75 -2.95
C VAL A 32 -1.51 2.55 -2.46
N TYR A 33 -0.61 2.23 -3.40
CA TYR A 33 0.81 2.00 -3.15
C TYR A 33 1.63 3.00 -3.94
N LEU A 34 2.66 3.57 -3.32
CA LEU A 34 3.61 4.46 -3.98
C LEU A 34 5.03 4.16 -3.54
N GLY A 35 5.99 4.42 -4.45
CA GLY A 35 7.41 4.40 -4.15
C GLY A 35 7.98 5.81 -4.21
N THR A 36 8.72 6.21 -3.19
CA THR A 36 9.41 7.51 -3.14
C THR A 36 10.90 7.33 -2.85
N ALA A 37 11.73 8.27 -3.30
CA ALA A 37 13.18 8.20 -3.07
C ALA A 37 13.53 8.64 -1.64
N VAL A 38 14.42 7.89 -0.98
CA VAL A 38 14.88 8.19 0.39
C VAL A 38 15.63 9.51 0.51
N ARG A 39 16.27 9.93 -0.59
CA ARG A 39 17.06 11.18 -0.66
C ARG A 39 16.24 12.46 -0.38
N HIS A 40 14.91 12.36 -0.27
CA HIS A 40 14.04 13.49 0.07
C HIS A 40 13.12 13.17 1.27
N PRO A 41 13.64 13.21 2.51
CA PRO A 41 12.85 12.85 3.72
C PRO A 41 11.58 13.67 3.90
N TRP A 42 11.58 14.92 3.43
CA TRP A 42 10.41 15.81 3.46
C TRP A 42 9.23 15.26 2.65
N LEU A 43 9.50 14.45 1.62
CA LEU A 43 8.49 13.84 0.77
C LEU A 43 7.83 12.65 1.47
N THR A 44 8.62 11.81 2.14
CA THR A 44 8.09 10.73 2.99
C THR A 44 7.21 11.31 4.10
N HIS A 45 7.66 12.39 4.77
CA HIS A 45 6.86 13.06 5.79
C HIS A 45 5.55 13.64 5.21
N LEU A 46 5.60 14.25 4.03
CA LEU A 46 4.41 14.77 3.35
C LEU A 46 3.35 13.67 3.12
N TYR A 47 3.76 12.48 2.70
CA TYR A 47 2.83 11.36 2.52
C TYR A 47 2.38 10.79 3.88
N ALA A 48 3.25 10.71 4.87
CA ALA A 48 2.89 10.27 6.22
C ALA A 48 1.77 11.14 6.82
N THR A 49 1.86 12.47 6.68
CA THR A 49 0.79 13.39 7.14
C THR A 49 -0.56 13.19 6.42
N ARG A 50 -0.56 12.54 5.25
CA ARG A 50 -1.77 12.18 4.49
C ARG A 50 -2.32 10.79 4.78
N GLY A 51 -1.76 10.08 5.76
CA GLY A 51 -2.18 8.73 6.16
C GLY A 51 -1.51 7.61 5.36
N TYR A 52 -0.36 7.87 4.75
CA TYR A 52 0.46 6.82 4.16
C TYR A 52 1.41 6.23 5.21
N GLU A 53 1.57 4.91 5.18
CA GLU A 53 2.46 4.15 6.05
C GLU A 53 3.57 3.49 5.23
N VAL A 54 4.80 3.52 5.74
CA VAL A 54 5.92 2.77 5.15
C VAL A 54 5.70 1.29 5.42
N PHE A 55 5.81 0.46 4.38
CA PHE A 55 5.72 -1.00 4.53
C PHE A 55 6.92 -1.75 3.96
N ASP A 56 7.71 -1.13 3.08
CA ASP A 56 8.87 -1.78 2.46
C ASP A 56 9.92 -0.75 1.99
N GLN A 57 11.14 -1.22 1.77
CA GLN A 57 12.26 -0.44 1.22
C GLN A 57 13.01 -1.27 0.19
N SER A 58 13.37 -0.68 -0.95
CA SER A 58 14.11 -1.38 -2.00
C SER A 58 15.13 -0.49 -2.70
N PHE A 59 16.00 -1.10 -3.50
CA PHE A 59 16.95 -0.37 -4.34
C PHE A 59 16.53 -0.46 -5.81
N ASN A 60 16.59 0.67 -6.51
CA ASN A 60 16.43 0.65 -7.96
C ASN A 60 17.71 0.10 -8.65
N ARG A 61 17.63 -0.14 -9.97
CA ARG A 61 18.77 -0.62 -10.79
C ARG A 61 20.01 0.30 -10.76
N LEU A 62 19.87 1.53 -10.30
CA LEU A 62 20.95 2.52 -10.16
C LEU A 62 21.46 2.62 -8.71
N GLY A 63 21.08 1.71 -7.82
CA GLY A 63 21.46 1.72 -6.41
C GLY A 63 20.82 2.85 -5.59
N THR A 64 19.74 3.46 -6.09
CA THR A 64 18.97 4.45 -5.34
C THR A 64 17.97 3.75 -4.44
N GLU A 65 18.04 4.06 -3.16
CA GLU A 65 17.08 3.60 -2.17
C GLU A 65 15.70 4.24 -2.38
N LEU A 66 14.68 3.40 -2.33
CA LEU A 66 13.27 3.69 -2.46
C LEU A 66 12.57 3.25 -1.17
N VAL A 67 11.67 4.08 -0.68
CA VAL A 67 10.72 3.74 0.37
C VAL A 67 9.36 3.54 -0.28
N TRP A 68 8.76 2.39 -0.01
CA TRP A 68 7.41 2.08 -0.43
C TRP A 68 6.44 2.41 0.69
N MET A 69 5.39 3.12 0.32
CA MET A 69 4.34 3.55 1.23
C MET A 69 2.98 3.08 0.72
N ARG A 70 2.08 2.74 1.63
CA ARG A 70 0.70 2.38 1.32
C ARG A 70 -0.26 3.29 2.06
N LYS A 71 -1.45 3.51 1.49
CA LYS A 71 -2.60 4.10 2.18
C LYS A 71 -3.82 3.25 1.91
N VAL A 72 -4.48 2.82 2.96
CA VAL A 72 -5.75 2.08 2.86
C VAL A 72 -6.85 3.09 2.57
N LEU A 73 -7.57 2.89 1.46
CA LEU A 73 -8.67 3.76 1.03
C LEU A 73 -10.03 3.21 1.48
N ASN A 74 -10.15 1.89 1.61
CA ASN A 74 -11.31 1.19 2.13
C ASN A 74 -10.84 0.00 2.99
N ALA A 75 -11.06 0.09 4.30
CA ALA A 75 -10.61 -0.92 5.25
C ALA A 75 -11.30 -2.27 5.07
N ASP A 76 -12.61 -2.29 4.80
CA ASP A 76 -13.37 -3.51 4.56
C ASP A 76 -12.86 -4.26 3.32
N ALA A 77 -12.73 -3.53 2.20
CA ALA A 77 -12.23 -4.10 0.96
C ALA A 77 -10.77 -4.56 1.09
N TYR A 78 -9.97 -3.88 1.92
CA TYR A 78 -8.58 -4.27 2.17
C TYR A 78 -8.49 -5.51 3.05
N ALA A 79 -9.27 -5.60 4.14
CA ALA A 79 -9.33 -6.77 4.99
C ALA A 79 -9.82 -8.02 4.24
N ALA A 80 -10.72 -7.84 3.27
CA ALA A 80 -11.19 -8.92 2.39
C ALA A 80 -10.09 -9.49 1.47
N LEU A 81 -8.98 -8.77 1.22
CA LEU A 81 -7.85 -9.30 0.45
C LEU A 81 -7.02 -10.32 1.23
N ASP A 82 -6.91 -10.14 2.55
CA ASP A 82 -6.23 -11.06 3.46
C ASP A 82 -7.19 -12.15 4.01
N ALA A 83 -8.50 -12.01 3.75
CA ALA A 83 -9.46 -13.03 4.09
C ALA A 83 -9.21 -14.27 3.20
N PRO A 84 -9.17 -15.47 3.77
CA PRO A 84 -9.12 -16.68 2.95
C PRO A 84 -10.36 -16.70 2.05
N GLU A 85 -10.14 -16.78 0.73
CA GLU A 85 -11.20 -16.76 -0.31
C GLU A 85 -12.25 -17.87 -0.09
N PHE A 86 -11.89 -18.88 0.69
CA PHE A 86 -12.78 -19.86 1.27
C PHE A 86 -12.48 -19.97 2.77
N PRO A 87 -13.39 -19.56 3.69
CA PRO A 87 -13.21 -19.90 5.09
C PRO A 87 -13.11 -21.43 5.18
N PRO A 88 -12.14 -21.99 5.93
CA PRO A 88 -12.04 -23.44 6.08
C PRO A 88 -13.42 -23.94 6.53
N PRO A 89 -13.92 -25.04 5.94
CA PRO A 89 -15.23 -25.57 6.34
C PRO A 89 -15.19 -25.77 7.85
N ALA A 90 -16.20 -25.24 8.54
CA ALA A 90 -16.29 -25.31 9.99
C ALA A 90 -16.27 -26.79 10.42
N GLY A 91 -15.10 -27.32 10.78
CA GLY A 91 -14.95 -28.73 11.08
C GLY A 91 -13.53 -29.30 11.10
N GLU A 92 -12.54 -28.72 10.42
CA GLU A 92 -11.21 -29.33 10.35
C GLU A 92 -10.21 -28.71 11.34
N SER A 93 -10.45 -28.97 12.63
CA SER A 93 -9.41 -28.91 13.65
C SER A 93 -8.38 -29.99 13.36
N GLY A 94 -7.12 -29.59 13.25
CA GLY A 94 -6.03 -30.41 12.74
C GLY A 94 -5.94 -31.82 13.32
N THR A 95 -6.03 -32.82 12.45
CA THR A 95 -5.39 -34.11 12.70
C THR A 95 -4.00 -34.06 12.07
N THR A 96 -2.98 -34.03 12.93
CA THR A 96 -1.59 -34.23 12.51
C THR A 96 -1.48 -35.66 11.97
N PRO A 97 -1.04 -35.90 10.73
CA PRO A 97 -0.69 -37.26 10.31
C PRO A 97 0.61 -37.67 11.03
N PRO A 98 0.71 -38.89 11.59
CA PRO A 98 1.94 -39.34 12.22
C PRO A 98 3.05 -39.43 11.17
N ALA A 99 4.24 -38.95 11.54
CA ALA A 99 5.44 -39.02 10.73
C ALA A 99 5.76 -40.47 10.34
N VAL A 100 5.73 -40.76 9.04
CA VAL A 100 6.25 -42.02 8.52
C VAL A 100 7.77 -41.98 8.67
N ARG A 101 8.32 -42.79 9.58
CA ARG A 101 9.76 -43.11 9.57
C ARG A 101 9.94 -44.31 8.67
N ALA A 102 10.55 -44.07 7.51
CA ALA A 102 11.19 -45.11 6.71
C ALA A 102 12.54 -45.46 7.36
N ALA A 103 12.70 -46.71 7.76
CA ALA A 103 13.94 -47.50 7.78
C ALA A 103 13.69 -48.83 8.50
#